data_AF-A0A5C7MQI6-F1
#
_entry.id   AF-A0A5C7MQI6-F1
#
_cell.length_a   1.000
_cell.length_b   1.000
_cell.length_c   1.000
_cell.angle_alpha   90.00
_cell.angle_beta   90.00
_cell.angle_gamma   90.00
#
_symmetry.space_group_name_H-M   'P 1'
#
loop_
_entity.id
_entity.type
_entity.pdbx_description
1 polymer ?
#
loop_
_entity_poly.entity_id
_entity_poly.type
_entity_poly.pdbx_seq_one_letter_code
_entity_poly.pdbx_strand_id
1 'polypeptide(L)'
;METDTVNKKLSKLNPVILPSGVIYIIRAGAQPTPGNPIGTNDVIRLMSISNSYVAAKTDDKVKFESAVNFRNTISTTGTPEADPYYFYTKNSFITSFNTKYKTSYDHSFFEIEGFREAIQKFKAFDLSDEAGYNLQGVIIVPSRAAYGRDIHYSSGMSYRNRSFVFAVQIYKTKARTAAED
;
A
#
# COMPACT_ATOMS: atom_id res chain seq x y z
N MET A 1 31.63 4.30 6.50
CA MET A 1 30.97 5.05 7.57
C MET A 1 29.59 4.46 7.75
N GLU A 2 29.29 3.92 8.93
CA GLU A 2 28.03 3.23 9.22
C GLU A 2 26.86 4.22 9.15
N THR A 3 25.99 4.02 8.16
CA THR A 3 24.77 4.82 7.95
C THR A 3 23.71 4.63 9.05
N ASP A 4 23.96 3.74 10.02
CA ASP A 4 23.02 3.33 11.06
C ASP A 4 22.97 4.32 12.26
N THR A 5 23.97 5.20 12.40
CA THR A 5 23.99 6.24 13.45
C THR A 5 23.40 7.58 13.01
N VAL A 6 23.25 7.80 11.70
CA VAL A 6 22.77 9.08 11.13
C VAL A 6 21.26 9.06 10.87
N ASN A 7 20.67 7.89 10.62
CA ASN A 7 19.26 7.75 10.28
C ASN A 7 18.41 7.44 11.51
N LYS A 8 17.39 8.26 11.77
CA LYS A 8 16.44 8.02 12.86
C LYS A 8 15.69 6.71 12.62
N LYS A 9 15.63 5.85 13.65
CA LYS A 9 14.79 4.64 13.64
C LYS A 9 13.35 5.01 13.31
N LEU A 10 12.65 4.11 12.62
CA LEU A 10 11.26 4.29 12.21
C LEU A 10 10.33 4.66 13.40
N SER A 11 10.55 4.03 14.56
CA SER A 11 9.82 4.32 15.80
C SER A 11 10.07 5.72 16.38
N LYS A 12 11.07 6.44 15.89
CA LYS A 12 11.40 7.82 16.25
C LYS A 12 10.94 8.84 15.19
N LEU A 13 10.17 8.39 14.18
CA LEU A 13 9.62 9.23 13.11
C LEU A 13 8.13 9.58 13.32
N ASN A 14 7.65 9.62 14.56
CA ASN A 14 6.27 9.95 14.94
C ASN A 14 5.21 9.07 14.25
N PRO A 15 5.19 7.74 14.52
CA PRO A 15 4.16 6.86 14.01
C PRO A 15 2.77 7.27 14.50
N VAL A 16 1.81 7.27 13.59
CA VAL A 16 0.39 7.47 13.91
C VAL A 16 -0.34 6.15 13.71
N ILE A 17 -1.10 5.74 14.72
CA ILE A 17 -1.90 4.51 14.73
C ILE A 17 -3.36 4.89 14.48
N LEU A 18 -3.97 4.28 13.47
CA LEU A 18 -5.37 4.46 13.10
C LEU A 18 -6.28 3.47 13.87
N PRO A 19 -7.60 3.69 13.93
CA PRO A 19 -8.53 2.80 14.63
C PRO A 19 -8.48 1.33 14.17
N SER A 20 -8.18 1.08 12.91
CA SER A 20 -7.96 -0.29 12.34
C SER A 20 -6.70 -0.98 12.87
N GLY A 21 -5.82 -0.22 13.52
CA GLY A 21 -4.47 -0.60 13.93
C GLY A 21 -3.44 -0.47 12.80
N VAL A 22 -3.81 0.10 11.65
CA VAL A 22 -2.85 0.53 10.63
C VAL A 22 -1.96 1.61 11.20
N ILE A 23 -0.66 1.53 10.89
CA ILE A 23 0.32 2.53 11.30
C ILE A 23 0.81 3.23 10.05
N TYR A 24 0.85 4.56 10.06
CA TYR A 24 1.53 5.31 9.01
C TYR A 24 2.55 6.27 9.60
N ILE A 25 3.57 6.54 8.80
CA ILE A 25 4.69 7.41 9.14
C ILE A 25 4.95 8.28 7.92
N ILE A 26 4.77 9.59 8.08
CA ILE A 26 5.14 10.57 7.06
C ILE A 26 6.54 11.05 7.37
N ARG A 27 7.46 10.92 6.40
CA ARG A 27 8.81 11.45 6.56
C ARG A 27 8.77 12.98 6.56
N ALA A 28 9.43 13.59 7.53
CA ALA A 28 9.50 15.04 7.66
C ALA A 28 10.02 15.69 6.37
N GLY A 29 9.32 16.70 5.86
CA GLY A 29 9.69 17.42 4.64
C GLY A 29 9.51 16.64 3.33
N ALA A 30 8.94 15.43 3.36
CA ALA A 30 8.78 14.61 2.17
C ALA A 30 7.41 14.76 1.48
N GLN A 31 6.48 15.55 2.05
CA GLN A 31 5.19 15.82 1.45
C GLN A 31 5.25 17.00 0.49
N PRO A 32 4.50 16.98 -0.63
CA PRO A 32 4.38 18.12 -1.53
C PRO A 32 3.74 19.33 -0.83
N THR A 33 4.18 20.53 -1.21
CA THR A 33 3.64 21.81 -0.73
C THR A 33 3.42 22.76 -1.92
N PRO A 34 2.17 22.99 -2.36
CA PRO A 34 0.94 22.29 -1.96
C PRO A 34 0.94 20.84 -2.45
N GLY A 35 0.10 20.00 -1.84
CA GLY A 35 -0.05 18.60 -2.22
C GLY A 35 -1.51 18.25 -2.45
N ASN A 36 -1.76 17.29 -3.35
CA ASN A 36 -3.10 16.89 -3.75
C ASN A 36 -3.66 15.85 -2.76
N PRO A 37 -4.86 16.06 -2.18
CA PRO A 37 -5.50 15.03 -1.37
C PRO A 37 -5.88 13.82 -2.23
N ILE A 38 -5.83 12.63 -1.63
CA ILE A 38 -6.16 11.37 -2.32
C ILE A 38 -7.58 10.97 -1.91
N GLY A 39 -8.48 10.87 -2.87
CA GLY A 39 -9.85 10.39 -2.68
C GLY A 39 -9.93 8.88 -2.43
N THR A 40 -11.09 8.40 -1.97
CA THR A 40 -11.29 6.98 -1.59
C THR A 40 -11.26 6.00 -2.76
N ASN A 41 -11.49 6.49 -3.97
CA ASN A 41 -11.57 5.72 -5.21
C ASN A 41 -10.79 6.39 -6.36
N ASP A 42 -9.89 7.33 -6.03
CA ASP A 42 -9.08 8.04 -7.02
C ASP A 42 -8.30 7.07 -7.92
N VAL A 43 -7.86 7.57 -9.06
CA VAL A 43 -6.80 6.94 -9.84
C VAL A 43 -5.47 7.48 -9.32
N ILE A 44 -4.59 6.59 -8.84
CA ILE A 44 -3.27 6.97 -8.30
C ILE A 44 -2.10 6.44 -9.15
N ARG A 45 -0.97 7.15 -9.08
CA ARG A 45 0.34 6.67 -9.55
C ARG A 45 1.23 6.44 -8.33
N LEU A 46 1.55 5.18 -8.06
CA LEU A 46 2.20 4.77 -6.82
C LEU A 46 3.59 4.19 -7.09
N MET A 47 4.62 4.89 -6.63
CA MET A 47 5.96 4.32 -6.52
C MET A 47 6.09 3.67 -5.14
N SER A 48 6.42 2.37 -5.09
CA SER A 48 6.54 1.68 -3.81
C SER A 48 7.53 0.52 -3.78
N ILE A 49 8.02 0.25 -2.58
CA ILE A 49 8.59 -1.05 -2.20
C ILE A 49 7.70 -1.58 -1.08
N SER A 50 7.15 -2.77 -1.28
CA SER A 50 6.27 -3.40 -0.31
C SER A 50 6.56 -4.88 -0.15
N ASN A 51 6.54 -5.31 1.10
CA ASN A 51 6.72 -6.70 1.50
C ASN A 51 5.60 -7.09 2.45
N SER A 52 5.28 -8.37 2.45
CA SER A 52 4.37 -8.99 3.39
C SER A 52 5.13 -9.94 4.33
N TYR A 53 4.62 -10.09 5.55
CA TYR A 53 5.27 -10.84 6.62
C TYR A 53 4.25 -11.64 7.42
N VAL A 54 4.68 -12.77 7.97
CA VAL A 54 3.92 -13.49 8.99
C VAL A 54 4.38 -13.00 10.36
N ALA A 55 3.43 -12.70 11.25
CA ALA A 55 3.77 -12.47 12.65
C ALA A 55 3.96 -13.82 13.34
N ALA A 56 5.17 -14.09 13.83
CA ALA A 56 5.51 -15.29 14.56
C ALA A 56 5.96 -14.92 15.98
N LYS A 57 5.69 -15.83 16.93
CA LYS A 57 6.24 -15.74 18.28
C LYS A 57 7.43 -16.69 18.37
N THR A 58 8.62 -16.13 18.50
CA THR A 58 9.88 -16.87 18.59
C THR A 58 10.65 -16.32 19.78
N ASP A 59 11.11 -17.19 20.68
CA ASP A 59 11.80 -16.82 21.93
C ASP A 59 11.01 -15.79 22.76
N ASP A 60 9.70 -16.04 22.90
CA ASP A 60 8.72 -15.17 23.56
C ASP A 60 8.57 -13.74 23.00
N LYS A 61 9.18 -13.45 21.84
CA LYS A 61 9.07 -12.17 21.15
C LYS A 61 8.23 -12.32 19.88
N VAL A 62 7.26 -11.41 19.71
CA VAL A 62 6.53 -11.29 18.45
C VAL A 62 7.44 -10.58 17.45
N LYS A 63 7.75 -11.24 16.34
CA LYS A 63 8.55 -10.69 15.25
C LYS A 63 7.94 -11.00 13.89
N PHE A 64 8.25 -10.16 12.91
CA PHE A 64 7.90 -10.43 11.52
C PHE A 64 8.92 -11.39 10.91
N GLU A 65 8.42 -12.47 10.34
CA GLU A 65 9.20 -13.49 9.65
C GLU A 65 8.68 -13.73 8.23
N SER A 66 9.38 -14.60 7.50
CA SER A 66 8.99 -15.10 6.18
C SER A 66 8.67 -13.99 5.19
N ALA A 67 9.53 -12.98 5.06
CA ALA A 67 9.31 -11.85 4.16
C ALA A 67 9.04 -12.32 2.72
N VAL A 68 7.99 -11.80 2.10
CA VAL A 68 7.71 -12.01 0.67
C VAL A 68 7.45 -10.68 0.01
N ASN A 69 8.09 -10.46 -1.14
CA ASN A 69 7.83 -9.29 -1.95
C ASN A 69 6.37 -9.25 -2.42
N PHE A 70 5.70 -8.12 -2.21
CA PHE A 70 4.34 -7.90 -2.66
C PHE A 70 4.33 -7.07 -3.95
N ARG A 71 4.88 -5.85 -3.88
CA ARG A 71 5.12 -4.96 -5.02
C ARG A 71 6.46 -4.25 -4.87
N ASN A 72 7.18 -4.07 -5.97
CA ASN A 72 8.41 -3.29 -5.97
C ASN A 72 8.59 -2.60 -7.32
N THR A 73 8.11 -1.39 -7.46
CA THR A 73 8.23 -0.62 -8.70
C THR A 73 9.65 -0.09 -8.91
N ILE A 74 10.43 0.09 -7.84
CA ILE A 74 11.78 0.63 -7.91
C ILE A 74 12.75 -0.34 -8.58
N SER A 75 12.72 -1.63 -8.19
CA SER A 75 13.66 -2.62 -8.71
C SER A 75 13.16 -3.39 -9.93
N THR A 76 11.88 -3.27 -10.30
CA THR A 76 11.29 -4.05 -11.41
C THR A 76 11.04 -3.22 -12.64
N THR A 77 10.23 -2.16 -12.54
CA THR A 77 9.81 -1.34 -13.68
C THR A 77 10.57 -0.02 -13.77
N GLY A 78 11.06 0.51 -12.65
CA GLY A 78 11.61 1.85 -12.54
C GLY A 78 10.56 2.97 -12.64
N THR A 79 9.27 2.62 -12.79
CA THR A 79 8.16 3.55 -13.00
C THR A 79 7.01 3.27 -12.02
N PRO A 80 6.21 4.29 -11.62
CA PRO A 80 5.09 4.10 -10.71
C PRO A 80 4.05 3.09 -11.22
N GLU A 81 3.49 2.29 -10.31
CA GLU A 81 2.32 1.45 -10.58
C GLU A 81 1.10 2.34 -10.84
N ALA A 82 0.41 2.09 -11.94
CA ALA A 82 -0.81 2.81 -12.30
C ALA A 82 -2.04 2.09 -11.75
N ASP A 83 -2.83 2.81 -10.96
CA ASP A 83 -4.13 2.36 -10.47
C ASP A 83 -4.12 0.96 -9.82
N PRO A 84 -3.34 0.75 -8.73
CA PRO A 84 -3.20 -0.55 -8.10
C PRO A 84 -4.55 -1.09 -7.60
N TYR A 85 -4.92 -2.30 -8.02
CA TYR A 85 -6.16 -2.97 -7.61
C TYR A 85 -6.32 -3.12 -6.09
N TYR A 86 -5.20 -3.24 -5.35
CA TYR A 86 -5.23 -3.33 -3.89
C TYR A 86 -5.56 -1.99 -3.19
N PHE A 87 -5.58 -0.88 -3.93
CA PHE A 87 -6.10 0.41 -3.49
C PHE A 87 -7.56 0.61 -3.89
N TYR A 88 -7.87 0.46 -5.17
CA TYR A 88 -9.25 0.49 -5.65
C TYR A 88 -9.36 -0.36 -6.91
N THR A 89 -10.24 -1.35 -6.88
CA THR A 89 -10.55 -2.19 -8.03
C THR A 89 -11.80 -1.66 -8.73
N LYS A 90 -11.68 -1.41 -10.03
CA LYS A 90 -12.77 -0.94 -10.90
C LYS A 90 -13.97 -1.87 -10.87
N ASN A 91 -15.18 -1.34 -10.78
CA ASN A 91 -16.44 -2.10 -10.81
C ASN A 91 -16.58 -2.96 -12.07
N SER A 92 -16.15 -2.43 -13.21
CA SER A 92 -16.11 -3.13 -14.50
C SER A 92 -15.21 -4.38 -14.46
N PHE A 93 -14.07 -4.31 -13.76
CA PHE A 93 -13.19 -5.46 -13.56
C PHE A 93 -13.81 -6.50 -12.63
N ILE A 94 -14.38 -6.07 -11.49
CA ILE A 94 -15.07 -6.97 -10.55
C ILE A 94 -16.19 -7.73 -11.27
N THR A 95 -17.01 -7.00 -12.03
CA THR A 95 -18.12 -7.58 -12.82
C THR A 95 -17.61 -8.59 -13.84
N SER A 96 -16.56 -8.24 -14.59
CA SER A 96 -15.96 -9.12 -15.60
C SER A 96 -15.33 -10.37 -14.97
N PHE A 97 -14.65 -10.21 -13.83
CA PHE A 97 -14.05 -11.31 -13.07
C PHE A 97 -15.13 -12.27 -12.58
N ASN A 98 -16.15 -11.75 -11.92
CA ASN A 98 -17.27 -12.54 -11.40
C ASN A 98 -18.02 -13.28 -12.52
N THR A 99 -18.23 -12.62 -13.66
CA THR A 99 -18.87 -13.25 -14.83
C THR A 99 -18.02 -14.40 -15.38
N LYS A 100 -16.71 -14.16 -15.57
CA LYS A 100 -15.78 -15.16 -16.12
C LYS A 100 -15.62 -16.38 -15.21
N TYR A 101 -15.55 -16.17 -13.90
CA TYR A 101 -15.27 -17.23 -12.93
C TYR A 101 -16.51 -17.74 -12.19
N LYS A 102 -17.70 -17.22 -12.49
CA LYS A 102 -18.98 -17.55 -11.84
C LYS A 102 -18.92 -17.37 -10.31
N THR A 103 -18.36 -16.24 -9.89
CA THR A 103 -18.22 -15.84 -8.48
C THR A 103 -19.08 -14.62 -8.17
N SER A 104 -19.12 -14.20 -6.91
CA SER A 104 -19.85 -13.01 -6.44
C SER A 104 -18.99 -12.22 -5.45
N TYR A 105 -17.75 -11.93 -5.81
CA TYR A 105 -16.83 -11.17 -4.97
C TYR A 105 -17.08 -9.67 -5.08
N ASP A 106 -16.82 -8.96 -3.99
CA ASP A 106 -16.86 -7.51 -3.93
C ASP A 106 -15.44 -6.93 -3.80
N HIS A 107 -15.35 -5.63 -3.53
CA HIS A 107 -14.09 -4.92 -3.34
C HIS A 107 -13.18 -5.54 -2.26
N SER A 108 -13.73 -6.09 -1.18
CA SER A 108 -12.95 -6.66 -0.06
C SER A 108 -12.09 -7.86 -0.49
N PHE A 109 -12.50 -8.56 -1.56
CA PHE A 109 -11.71 -9.64 -2.14
C PHE A 109 -10.43 -9.13 -2.83
N PHE A 110 -10.43 -7.93 -3.40
CA PHE A 110 -9.31 -7.41 -4.18
C PHE A 110 -8.44 -6.43 -3.38
N GLU A 111 -9.06 -5.66 -2.50
CA GLU A 111 -8.47 -4.47 -1.89
C GLU A 111 -7.91 -4.71 -0.49
N ILE A 112 -6.96 -3.87 -0.09
CA ILE A 112 -6.38 -3.87 1.25
C ILE A 112 -6.95 -2.66 1.98
N GLU A 113 -8.03 -2.86 2.75
CA GLU A 113 -8.78 -1.79 3.43
C GLU A 113 -7.89 -0.86 4.25
N GLY A 114 -6.94 -1.41 5.01
CA GLY A 114 -6.01 -0.63 5.81
C GLY A 114 -5.02 0.18 4.98
N PHE A 115 -4.66 -0.29 3.77
CA PHE A 115 -3.88 0.53 2.85
C PHE A 115 -4.70 1.70 2.32
N ARG A 116 -5.97 1.46 1.94
CA ARG A 116 -6.91 2.50 1.51
C ARG A 116 -7.10 3.57 2.57
N GLU A 117 -7.23 3.17 3.83
CA GLU A 117 -7.39 4.09 4.96
C GLU A 117 -6.16 4.99 5.16
N ALA A 118 -4.96 4.41 5.14
CA ALA A 118 -3.73 5.13 5.44
C ALA A 118 -3.20 5.96 4.28
N ILE A 119 -3.37 5.52 3.02
CA ILE A 119 -2.84 6.25 1.86
C ILE A 119 -3.49 7.63 1.75
N GLN A 120 -4.75 7.77 2.18
CA GLN A 120 -5.48 9.05 2.24
C GLN A 120 -4.90 10.05 3.27
N LYS A 121 -3.97 9.62 4.13
CA LYS A 121 -3.25 10.51 5.06
C LYS A 121 -2.02 11.15 4.42
N PHE A 122 -1.60 10.67 3.26
CA PHE A 122 -0.55 11.25 2.44
C PHE A 122 -1.14 12.22 1.41
N LYS A 123 -0.31 13.10 0.88
CA LYS A 123 -0.63 13.95 -0.27
C LYS A 123 0.14 13.47 -1.49
N ALA A 124 -0.56 13.41 -2.62
CA ALA A 124 0.06 13.14 -3.90
C ALA A 124 0.81 14.37 -4.42
N PHE A 125 1.89 14.11 -5.14
CA PHE A 125 2.56 15.12 -5.95
C PHE A 125 1.78 15.36 -7.26
N ASP A 126 2.42 16.10 -8.17
CA ASP A 126 2.12 16.12 -9.60
C ASP A 126 3.41 15.85 -10.40
N LEU A 127 3.95 14.63 -10.27
CA LEU A 127 5.22 14.23 -10.90
C LEU A 127 4.98 13.45 -12.18
N SER A 128 5.86 13.61 -13.19
CA SER A 128 5.91 12.69 -14.32
C SER A 128 6.38 11.30 -13.89
N ASP A 129 6.05 10.26 -14.66
CA ASP A 129 6.37 8.87 -14.29
C ASP A 129 7.88 8.60 -14.34
N GLU A 130 8.65 9.47 -15.02
CA GLU A 130 10.12 9.45 -15.13
C GLU A 130 10.82 10.22 -14.00
N ALA A 131 10.07 10.96 -13.18
CA ALA A 131 10.65 11.72 -12.09
C ALA A 131 11.32 10.79 -11.07
N GLY A 132 12.45 11.24 -10.52
CA GLY A 132 13.15 10.50 -9.47
C GLY A 132 12.29 10.32 -8.21
N TYR A 133 12.49 9.20 -7.52
CA TYR A 133 11.79 8.91 -6.28
C TYR A 133 12.62 9.33 -5.06
N ASN A 134 11.92 9.75 -4.02
CA ASN A 134 12.43 10.04 -2.68
C ASN A 134 11.29 9.80 -1.69
N LEU A 135 11.07 8.53 -1.34
CA LEU A 135 9.87 8.01 -0.65
C LEU A 135 9.32 8.95 0.45
N GLN A 136 7.99 9.10 0.47
CA GLN A 136 7.25 10.02 1.34
C GLN A 136 7.06 9.48 2.75
N GLY A 137 7.09 8.16 2.91
CA GLY A 137 6.88 7.52 4.19
C GLY A 137 6.56 6.04 4.09
N VAL A 138 6.05 5.51 5.20
CA VAL A 138 5.77 4.08 5.37
C VAL A 138 4.35 3.88 5.88
N ILE A 139 3.67 2.85 5.37
CA ILE A 139 2.38 2.35 5.83
C ILE A 139 2.58 0.90 6.27
N ILE A 140 2.14 0.55 7.47
CA ILE A 140 2.17 -0.80 8.03
C ILE A 140 0.72 -1.24 8.26
N VAL A 141 0.28 -2.23 7.49
CA VAL A 141 -1.08 -2.75 7.55
C VAL A 141 -1.05 -4.10 8.30
N PRO A 142 -1.63 -4.21 9.51
CA PRO A 142 -1.73 -5.49 10.18
C PRO A 142 -2.65 -6.43 9.40
N SER A 143 -2.44 -7.75 9.52
CA SER A 143 -3.19 -8.75 8.77
C SER A 143 -4.71 -8.59 8.85
N ARG A 144 -5.25 -8.21 10.02
CA ARG A 144 -6.69 -7.97 10.23
C ARG A 144 -7.28 -6.83 9.40
N ALA A 145 -6.45 -5.85 9.01
CA ALA A 145 -6.83 -4.73 8.15
C ALA A 145 -6.34 -4.92 6.71
N ALA A 146 -5.83 -6.12 6.40
CA ALA A 146 -5.55 -6.59 5.05
C ALA A 146 -6.52 -7.73 4.75
N TYR A 147 -6.02 -8.94 4.48
CA TYR A 147 -6.85 -10.08 4.08
C TYR A 147 -7.22 -11.04 5.21
N GLY A 148 -6.80 -10.77 6.46
CA GLY A 148 -7.15 -11.60 7.61
C GLY A 148 -7.01 -13.10 7.34
N ARG A 149 -8.12 -13.85 7.45
CA ARG A 149 -8.22 -15.24 7.00
C ARG A 149 -9.09 -15.40 5.76
N ASP A 150 -9.49 -14.28 5.17
CA ASP A 150 -10.49 -14.23 4.12
C ASP A 150 -9.93 -14.71 2.78
N ILE A 151 -10.83 -15.16 1.92
CA ILE A 151 -10.51 -15.34 0.50
C ILE A 151 -10.15 -13.97 -0.09
N HIS A 152 -9.14 -13.94 -0.95
CA HIS A 152 -8.69 -12.71 -1.58
C HIS A 152 -8.09 -13.01 -2.95
N TYR A 153 -8.04 -11.99 -3.79
CA TYR A 153 -7.39 -12.01 -5.07
C TYR A 153 -5.88 -12.13 -4.89
N SER A 154 -5.28 -13.16 -5.49
CA SER A 154 -3.84 -13.34 -5.47
C SER A 154 -3.33 -13.90 -6.79
N SER A 155 -2.15 -13.44 -7.20
CA SER A 155 -1.46 -13.83 -8.43
C SER A 155 -0.38 -14.89 -8.22
N GLY A 156 -0.41 -15.66 -7.13
CA GLY A 156 0.55 -16.78 -6.97
C GLY A 156 0.78 -17.31 -5.56
N MET A 157 0.31 -16.61 -4.52
CA MET A 157 0.39 -17.13 -3.14
C MET A 157 -0.71 -16.59 -2.23
N SER A 158 -1.13 -17.36 -1.24
CA SER A 158 -2.07 -16.82 -0.25
C SER A 158 -1.40 -15.76 0.63
N TYR A 159 -2.02 -14.58 0.72
CA TYR A 159 -1.67 -13.51 1.66
C TYR A 159 -2.46 -13.55 2.97
N ARG A 160 -3.20 -14.64 3.24
CA ARG A 160 -3.87 -14.83 4.54
C ARG A 160 -2.87 -14.81 5.68
N ASN A 161 -3.27 -14.19 6.78
CA ASN A 161 -2.50 -14.00 8.02
C ASN A 161 -1.22 -13.15 7.84
N ARG A 162 -1.07 -12.45 6.71
CA ARG A 162 0.12 -11.64 6.45
C ARG A 162 -0.15 -10.16 6.71
N SER A 163 0.79 -9.51 7.38
CA SER A 163 0.82 -8.05 7.51
C SER A 163 1.69 -7.46 6.40
N PHE A 164 1.42 -6.24 6.00
CA PHE A 164 2.09 -5.58 4.89
C PHE A 164 2.84 -4.34 5.36
N VAL A 165 4.02 -4.10 4.78
CA VAL A 165 4.77 -2.87 4.96
C VAL A 165 4.98 -2.27 3.58
N PHE A 166 4.48 -1.05 3.38
CA PHE A 166 4.62 -0.28 2.14
C PHE A 166 5.49 0.93 2.42
N ALA A 167 6.62 1.06 1.72
CA ALA A 167 7.33 2.33 1.61
C ALA A 167 6.87 3.00 0.31
N VAL A 168 6.31 4.21 0.40
CA VAL A 168 5.48 4.80 -0.68
C VAL A 168 5.92 6.19 -1.09
N GLN A 169 5.67 6.52 -2.35
CA GLN A 169 5.56 7.87 -2.88
C GLN A 169 4.41 7.92 -3.89
N ILE A 170 3.47 8.82 -3.67
CA ILE A 170 2.31 8.99 -4.54
C ILE A 170 2.64 10.10 -5.53
N TYR A 171 2.87 9.72 -6.78
CA TYR A 171 3.31 10.62 -7.85
C TYR A 171 2.20 11.55 -8.29
N LYS A 172 0.99 11.01 -8.44
CA LYS A 172 -0.20 11.70 -8.92
C LYS A 172 -1.45 11.05 -8.36
N THR A 173 -2.50 11.86 -8.23
CA THR A 173 -3.86 11.40 -7.94
C THR A 173 -4.84 12.21 -8.79
N LYS A 174 -5.95 11.59 -9.19
CA LYS A 174 -7.08 12.30 -9.79
C LYS A 174 -8.39 11.60 -9.45
N ALA A 175 -9.47 12.38 -9.43
CA ALA A 175 -10.82 11.83 -9.33
C ALA A 175 -11.05 10.81 -10.46
N ARG A 176 -11.58 9.64 -10.10
CA ARG A 176 -11.95 8.61 -11.07
C ARG A 176 -13.16 9.07 -11.88
N THR A 177 -13.06 8.93 -13.20
CA THR A 177 -14.18 9.19 -14.11
C THR A 177 -15.07 7.94 -14.25
N ALA A 178 -16.32 8.11 -14.67
CA ALA A 178 -17.22 6.97 -14.90
C ALA A 178 -16.72 5.98 -15.96
N ALA A 179 -15.87 6.43 -16.90
CA ALA A 179 -15.25 5.56 -17.91
C ALA A 179 -14.06 4.75 -17.36
N GLU A 180 -13.53 5.13 -16.19
CA GLU A 180 -12.41 4.47 -15.52
C GLU A 180 -12.85 3.55 -14.38
N ASP A 181 -14.14 3.48 -14.09
CA ASP A 181 -14.76 2.57 -13.12
C ASP A 181 -15.39 1.37 -13.82
#